data_AF-A0A5Q0BL79-F1
#
_entry.id   AF-A0A5Q0BL79-F1
#
_cell.length_a   1.000
_cell.length_b   1.000
_cell.length_c   1.000
_cell.angle_alpha   90.00
_cell.angle_beta   90.00
_cell.angle_gamma   90.00
#
_symmetry.space_group_name_H-M   'P 1'
#
loop_
_entity.id
_entity.type
_entity.pdbx_description
1 polymer ?
#
loop_
_entity_poly.entity_id
_entity_poly.type
_entity_poly.pdbx_seq_one_letter_code
_entity_poly.pdbx_strand_id
1 'polypeptide(L)' 'MIRKVMVSVYECENGRNVLTGQYEAIFHQFGTNYEEFEGGAGNFTTAIIERQDGTIGNIPVEHIRFFDKPECG' A
#
# COMPACT_ATOMS: atom_id res chain seq x y z
N MET A 1 -9.59 16.81 -1.92
CA MET A 1 -10.45 15.84 -1.21
C MET A 1 -9.53 14.83 -0.54
N ILE A 2 -9.64 14.65 0.77
CA ILE A 2 -8.84 13.63 1.49
C ILE A 2 -9.47 12.28 1.20
N ARG A 3 -8.69 11.33 0.68
CA ARG A 3 -9.17 9.96 0.41
C ARG A 3 -8.69 9.02 1.49
N LYS A 4 -9.57 8.13 1.95
CA LYS A 4 -9.20 7.04 2.86
C LYS A 4 -8.93 5.77 2.07
N VAL A 5 -8.01 4.96 2.56
CA VAL A 5 -7.70 3.64 2.02
C VAL A 5 -7.71 2.58 3.12
N MET A 6 -8.12 1.37 2.76
CA MET A 6 -7.86 0.17 3.54
C MET A 6 -6.52 -0.40 3.07
N VAL A 7 -5.60 -0.60 4.00
CA VAL A 7 -4.30 -1.24 3.77
C VAL A 7 -4.39 -2.69 4.24
N SER A 8 -4.02 -3.63 3.37
CA SER A 8 -3.85 -5.05 3.69
C SER A 8 -2.39 -5.33 4.07
N VAL A 9 -2.19 -6.07 5.15
CA VAL A 9 -0.87 -6.49 5.64
C VAL A 9 -0.68 -7.96 5.31
N TYR A 10 0.41 -8.27 4.61
CA TYR A 10 0.79 -9.62 4.27
C TYR A 10 2.11 -9.96 4.94
N GLU A 11 2.21 -11.17 5.47
CA GLU A 11 3.44 -11.75 6.00
C GLU A 11 3.80 -12.99 5.20
N CYS A 12 5.09 -13.26 5.04
CA CYS A 12 5.55 -14.45 4.34
C CYS A 12 5.61 -15.63 5.31
N GLU A 13 4.69 -16.57 5.16
CA GLU A 13 4.67 -17.82 5.90
C GLU A 13 4.96 -18.99 4.95
N ASN A 14 6.02 -19.75 5.24
CA ASN A 14 6.43 -20.91 4.42
C ASN A 14 6.58 -20.59 2.92
N GLY A 15 7.08 -19.39 2.59
CA GLY A 15 7.27 -18.94 1.21
C GLY A 15 6.00 -18.47 0.51
N ARG A 16 4.90 -18.24 1.24
CA ARG A 16 3.65 -17.71 0.69
C ARG A 16 3.26 -16.44 1.44
N ASN A 17 2.76 -15.45 0.70
CA ASN A 17 2.18 -14.25 1.30
C ASN A 17 0.80 -14.59 1.89
N VAL A 18 0.66 -14.45 3.20
CA VAL A 18 -0.57 -14.68 3.96
C VAL A 18 -1.08 -13.35 4.47
N LEU A 19 -2.37 -13.06 4.28
CA LEU A 19 -3.00 -11.84 4.82
C LEU A 19 -3.11 -11.97 6.35
N THR A 20 -2.43 -11.11 7.09
CA THR A 20 -2.40 -11.15 8.56
C THR A 20 -3.21 -10.03 9.22
N GLY A 21 -3.52 -8.95 8.49
CA GLY A 21 -4.31 -7.86 9.05
C GLY A 21 -4.72 -6.81 8.04
N GLN A 22 -5.55 -5.87 8.50
CA GLN A 22 -5.93 -4.69 7.73
C GLN A 22 -6.08 -3.47 8.64
N TYR A 23 -5.82 -2.28 8.10
CA TYR A 23 -6.01 -1.02 8.82
C TYR A 23 -6.39 0.13 7.88
N GLU A 24 -7.02 1.17 8.44
CA GLU A 24 -7.35 2.39 7.69
C GLU A 24 -6.18 3.38 7.69
N ALA A 25 -6.01 4.07 6.58
CA ALA A 25 -5.06 5.17 6.44
C ALA A 25 -5.60 6.27 5.52
N ILE A 26 -4.97 7.44 5.58
CA ILE A 26 -5.19 8.54 4.65
C ILE A 26 -4.26 8.35 3.45
N PHE A 27 -4.79 8.42 2.24
CA PHE A 27 -4.00 8.43 1.02
C PHE A 27 -3.57 9.85 0.68
N HIS A 28 -2.26 10.04 0.46
CA HIS A 28 -1.69 11.31 0.05
C HIS A 28 -1.48 11.36 -1.46
N GLN A 29 -0.72 10.40 -1.99
CA GLN A 29 -0.38 10.33 -3.41
C GLN A 29 0.19 8.98 -3.80
N PHE A 30 0.28 8.72 -5.11
CA PHE A 30 1.12 7.65 -5.63
C PHE A 30 2.60 8.03 -5.54
N GLY A 31 3.44 7.01 -5.43
CA GLY A 31 4.89 7.14 -5.37
C GLY A 31 5.58 6.02 -6.14
N THR A 32 6.89 5.96 -5.94
CA THR A 32 7.73 4.88 -6.44
C THR A 32 8.56 4.36 -5.28
N ASN A 33 8.72 3.04 -5.24
CA ASN A 33 9.74 2.42 -4.42
C ASN A 33 10.64 1.57 -5.33
N TYR A 34 11.85 1.30 -4.85
CA TYR A 34 12.79 0.42 -5.53
C TYR A 34 13.15 -0.72 -4.58
N GLU A 35 13.31 -1.91 -5.13
CA GLU A 35 13.89 -3.04 -4.42
C GLU A 35 15.10 -3.54 -5.20
N GLU A 36 16.22 -3.69 -4.50
CA GLU A 36 17.45 -4.26 -5.05
C GLU A 36 17.39 -5.79 -4.91
N PHE A 37 17.24 -6.49 -6.03
CA PHE A 37 17.41 -7.94 -6.08
C PHE A 37 18.79 -8.28 -6.67
N GLU A 38 19.27 -9.50 -6.42
CA GLU A 38 20.54 -9.99 -6.99
C GLU A 38 20.59 -9.92 -8.54
N GLY A 39 19.42 -9.85 -9.21
CA GLY A 39 19.29 -9.74 -10.67
C GLY A 39 19.03 -8.33 -11.22
N GLY A 40 18.97 -7.29 -10.38
CA GLY A 40 18.73 -5.90 -10.78
C GLY A 40 17.65 -5.17 -9.98
N ALA A 41 17.53 -3.86 -10.20
CA ALA A 41 16.55 -3.01 -9.53
C ALA A 41 15.17 -3.11 -10.20
N GLY A 42 14.15 -3.51 -9.43
CA GLY A 42 12.74 -3.44 -9.83
C GLY A 42 12.09 -2.18 -9.28
N ASN A 43 11.45 -1.37 -10.13
CA ASN A 43 10.63 -0.25 -9.68
C ASN A 43 9.20 -0.75 -9.42
N PHE A 44 8.64 -0.37 -8.29
CA PHE A 44 7.26 -0.65 -7.93
C PHE A 44 6.50 0.65 -7.75
N THR A 45 5.31 0.72 -8.34
CA THR A 45 4.37 1.79 -8.04
C THR A 45 3.84 1.58 -6.63
N THR A 46 3.84 2.64 -5.84
CA THR A 46 3.39 2.59 -4.45
C THR A 46 2.39 3.69 -4.13
N ALA A 47 1.81 3.63 -2.93
CA ALA A 47 0.99 4.65 -2.34
C ALA A 47 1.65 5.19 -1.07
N ILE A 48 1.76 6.52 -0.98
CA ILE A 48 2.16 7.22 0.23
C ILE A 48 0.90 7.45 1.07
N ILE A 49 0.91 6.88 2.28
CA ILE A 49 -0.22 6.87 3.21
C ILE A 49 0.18 7.41 4.58
N GLU A 50 -0.77 7.96 5.32
CA GLU A 50 -0.61 8.39 6.71
C GLU A 50 -1.56 7.61 7.62
N ARG A 51 -1.00 7.00 8.66
CA ARG A 51 -1.75 6.26 9.68
C ARG A 51 -2.35 7.21 10.71
N GLN A 52 -3.29 6.70 11.52
CA GLN A 52 -3.94 7.50 12.56
C GLN A 52 -2.99 8.05 13.64
N ASP A 53 -1.83 7.41 13.83
CA ASP A 53 -0.77 7.86 14.74
C ASP A 53 0.19 8.88 14.11
N GLY A 54 -0.06 9.31 12.87
CA GLY A 54 0.78 10.23 12.11
C GLY A 54 1.95 9.57 11.38
N THR A 55 2.12 8.24 11.48
CA THR A 55 3.19 7.53 10.77
C THR A 55 2.95 7.55 9.26
N ILE A 56 3.98 7.89 8.49
CA ILE A 56 3.96 7.83 7.03
C ILE A 56 4.45 6.46 6.54
N GLY A 57 3.70 5.86 5.62
CA GLY A 57 4.04 4.59 4.98
C GLY A 57 4.17 4.72 3.46
N ASN A 58 5.05 3.91 2.87
CA ASN A 58 5.19 3.74 1.42
C ASN A 58 4.81 2.29 1.09
N ILE A 59 3.60 2.08 0.56
CA ILE A 59 2.96 0.75 0.48
C ILE A 59 2.76 0.34 -0.99
N PRO A 60 3.02 -0.92 -1.39
CA PRO A 60 2.69 -1.42 -2.72
C PRO A 60 1.22 -1.16 -3.08
N VAL A 61 0.94 -0.71 -4.31
CA VAL A 61 -0.43 -0.32 -4.68
C VAL A 61 -1.43 -1.47 -4.62
N GLU A 62 -0.97 -2.70 -4.86
CA GLU A 62 -1.76 -3.92 -4.77
C GLU A 62 -2.21 -4.26 -3.34
N HIS A 63 -1.62 -3.63 -2.32
CA HIS A 63 -1.98 -3.82 -0.92
C HIS A 63 -3.01 -2.80 -0.42
N ILE A 64 -3.42 -1.83 -1.24
CA ILE A 64 -4.39 -0.82 -0.82
C ILE A 64 -5.68 -0.89 -1.64
N ARG A 65 -6.80 -0.51 -1.02
CA ARG A 65 -8.02 -0.17 -1.74
C ARG A 65 -8.60 1.15 -1.23
N PHE A 66 -9.13 1.94 -2.14
CA PHE A 66 -9.97 3.08 -1.79
C PHE A 66 -11.31 2.62 -1.20
N PHE A 67 -11.83 3.36 -0.21
CA PHE A 67 -13.15 3.09 0.37
C PHE A 67 -14.30 3.58 -0.51
N ASP A 68 -14.07 4.68 -1.21
CA ASP A 68 -14.99 5.21 -2.19
C ASP A 68 -14.98 4.34 -3.45
N LYS A 69 -16.18 4.00 -3.92
CA LYS A 69 -16.33 3.43 -5.26
C LYS A 69 -16.01 4.54 -6.26
N PRO A 70 -15.29 4.26 -7.36
CA PRO A 70 -15.21 5.22 -8.45
C PRO A 70 -16.64 5.57 -8.88
N GLU A 71 -16.95 6.86 -8.96
CA GLU A 71 -18.21 7.29 -9.54
C GLU A 71 -18.26 6.74 -10.97
N CYS A 72 -19.32 6.00 -11.31
CA CYS A 72 -19.57 5.65 -12.70
C CYS A 72 -19.78 6.97 -13.46
N GLY A 73 -18.84 7.32 -14.32
CA GLY A 73 -18.99 8.43 -15.27
C GLY A 73 -20.07 8.15 -16.32
#